data_AF-T0N1R7-F1
#
_entry.id   AF-T0N1R7-F1
#
_cell.length_a   1.000
_cell.length_b   1.000
_cell.length_c   1.000
_cell.angle_alpha   90.00
_cell.angle_beta   90.00
_cell.angle_gamma   90.00
#
_symmetry.space_group_name_H-M   'P 1'
#
loop_
_entity.id
_entity.type
_entity.pdbx_description
1 polymer ?
#
loop_
_entity_poly.entity_id
_entity_poly.type
_entity_poly.pdbx_seq_one_letter_code
_entity_poly.pdbx_strand_id
1 'polypeptide(L)'
;MDNKIDIDIMTYLIGEEDAVMELDKVTEVHEFSEKYKHEKIDIIKRQSNIETINLTNSKGSRMKKKKIIVLIAAAVATLAFSVTAYGICKKFLVTTSRDEDLGVVTYEVQSEKKINKIPLINITPEYLPESYLPIANAPGKYGPNGDASSEKGIIMYQNDYIYQNTKGCISGIEESTIGGVKANIYTSEGMHYKYSIDLIYEEDGQIITVGGGISLEELKKVAENIKYELVPGEFLELYNPKVETSNDDVYIAPPVPADHVFNMNEKINMDVSGRERLEFTVDKVEIMDKLPKIDENSFFEYNEYVEQLNEDGTLKDYERSVSIKWENNKLNQVTKTAKRKFAYVTLTLRNLIDKEVKDVGVHPMIQYRMKQSDGTLKAFVNDIRGGNDIANSKEPIYFDQSDYPGGHFFFCDLKPNETKQVHLIYLLDEDYLDYAYISDKGMSIQGNGNEYINNFGSYVKIK
;
A
#
# COMPACT_ATOMS: atom_id res chain seq x y z
N MET A 1 -47.31 36.35 39.81
CA MET A 1 -46.65 36.15 38.51
C MET A 1 -45.19 35.96 38.84
N ASP A 2 -44.77 34.71 38.81
CA ASP A 2 -43.62 34.18 39.53
C ASP A 2 -42.34 34.20 38.66
N ASN A 3 -41.31 34.89 39.17
CA ASN A 3 -39.91 34.75 38.75
C ASN A 3 -39.31 33.48 39.38
N LYS A 4 -39.74 32.30 38.93
CA LYS A 4 -39.25 31.00 39.43
C LYS A 4 -38.64 30.11 38.35
N ILE A 5 -38.31 30.69 37.20
CA ILE A 5 -37.52 30.06 36.13
C ILE A 5 -36.30 30.95 35.97
N ASP A 6 -35.24 30.71 36.74
CA ASP A 6 -33.88 31.18 36.40
C ASP A 6 -32.77 30.69 37.34
N ILE A 7 -33.09 30.15 38.51
CA ILE A 7 -32.05 29.65 39.42
C ILE A 7 -31.68 28.19 39.11
N ASP A 8 -32.65 27.32 38.81
CA ASP A 8 -32.35 25.90 38.56
C ASP A 8 -31.61 25.67 37.23
N ILE A 9 -31.87 26.49 36.21
CA ILE A 9 -31.17 26.43 34.92
C ILE A 9 -29.74 26.97 35.06
N MET A 10 -29.55 28.10 35.77
CA MET A 10 -28.21 28.63 36.03
C MET A 10 -27.40 27.70 36.94
N THR A 11 -28.03 27.04 37.93
CA THR A 11 -27.35 26.07 38.80
C THR A 11 -26.98 24.78 38.05
N TYR A 12 -27.80 24.36 37.09
CA TYR A 12 -27.48 23.25 36.18
C TYR A 12 -26.31 23.57 35.25
N LEU A 13 -26.29 24.77 34.65
CA LEU A 13 -25.23 25.19 33.73
C LEU A 13 -23.89 25.43 34.44
N ILE A 14 -23.92 26.03 35.65
CA ILE A 14 -22.70 26.20 36.47
C ILE A 14 -22.19 24.83 36.96
N GLY A 15 -23.09 23.89 37.28
CA GLY A 15 -22.72 22.52 37.65
C GLY A 15 -22.11 21.71 36.49
N GLU A 16 -22.57 21.91 35.26
CA GLU A 16 -21.96 21.30 34.06
C GLU A 16 -20.59 21.93 33.74
N GLU A 17 -20.43 23.25 33.85
CA GLU A 17 -19.13 23.90 33.64
C GLU A 17 -18.08 23.48 34.67
N ASP A 18 -18.45 23.37 35.96
CA ASP A 18 -17.54 22.89 37.01
C ASP A 18 -17.19 21.41 36.82
N ALA A 19 -18.14 20.55 36.42
CA ALA A 19 -17.89 19.13 36.17
C ALA A 19 -17.01 18.89 34.93
N VAL A 20 -17.19 19.69 33.87
CA VAL A 20 -16.36 19.62 32.66
C VAL A 20 -14.95 20.17 32.95
N MET A 21 -14.82 21.24 33.74
CA MET A 21 -13.53 21.74 34.19
C MET A 21 -12.79 20.79 35.14
N GLU A 22 -13.49 19.97 35.93
CA GLU A 22 -12.85 18.90 36.71
C GLU A 22 -12.40 17.74 35.83
N LEU A 23 -13.18 17.36 34.81
CA LEU A 23 -12.81 16.28 33.87
C LEU A 23 -11.60 16.63 33.00
N ASP A 24 -11.47 17.89 32.55
CA ASP A 24 -10.30 18.36 31.79
C ASP A 24 -9.01 18.45 32.64
N LYS A 25 -9.13 18.41 33.98
CA LYS A 25 -7.98 18.40 34.89
C LYS A 25 -7.46 16.98 35.20
N VAL A 26 -8.19 15.93 34.83
CA VAL A 26 -7.77 14.54 35.09
C VAL A 26 -7.10 13.94 33.87
N THR A 27 -5.83 14.28 33.66
CA THR A 27 -4.93 13.56 32.75
C THR A 27 -4.31 12.34 33.44
N GLU A 28 -5.13 11.45 34.00
CA GLU A 28 -4.67 10.11 34.41
C GLU A 28 -5.44 9.04 33.64
N VAL A 29 -4.68 8.07 33.11
CA VAL A 29 -5.20 6.90 32.40
C VAL A 29 -6.08 6.11 33.36
N HIS A 30 -7.41 6.20 33.19
CA HIS A 30 -8.33 5.47 34.05
C HIS A 30 -8.26 3.98 33.75
N GLU A 31 -7.74 3.20 34.71
CA GLU A 31 -7.75 1.74 34.64
C GLU A 31 -9.05 1.23 35.27
N PHE A 32 -9.90 0.57 34.47
CA PHE A 32 -11.17 0.03 34.96
C PHE A 32 -10.95 -1.02 36.05
N SER A 33 -11.83 -1.01 37.07
CA SER A 33 -11.78 -2.00 38.15
C SER A 33 -11.86 -3.43 37.62
N GLU A 34 -11.15 -4.36 38.26
CA GLU A 34 -11.19 -5.79 37.91
C GLU A 34 -12.61 -6.39 37.96
N LYS A 35 -13.49 -5.81 38.79
CA LYS A 35 -14.91 -6.17 38.84
C LYS A 35 -15.63 -5.89 37.51
N TYR A 36 -15.37 -4.73 36.91
CA TYR A 36 -15.94 -4.37 35.61
C TYR A 36 -15.41 -5.27 34.48
N LYS A 37 -14.11 -5.57 34.50
CA LYS A 37 -13.50 -6.50 33.53
C LYS A 37 -14.10 -7.91 33.64
N HIS A 38 -14.38 -8.39 34.86
CA HIS A 38 -15.07 -9.67 35.09
C HIS A 38 -16.53 -9.65 34.61
N GLU A 39 -17.30 -8.63 34.96
CA GLU A 39 -18.71 -8.52 34.53
C GLU A 39 -18.83 -8.44 32.99
N LYS A 40 -17.88 -7.79 32.32
CA LYS A 40 -17.79 -7.78 30.85
C LYS A 40 -17.60 -9.18 30.25
N ILE A 41 -16.71 -9.99 30.82
CA ILE A 41 -16.48 -11.37 30.36
C ILE A 41 -17.72 -12.24 30.59
N ASP A 42 -18.44 -12.04 31.70
CA ASP A 42 -19.67 -12.78 32.00
C ASP A 42 -20.82 -12.43 31.05
N ILE A 43 -20.93 -11.17 30.61
CA ILE A 43 -21.92 -10.75 29.60
C ILE A 43 -21.61 -11.40 28.25
N ILE A 44 -20.33 -11.44 27.85
CA ILE A 44 -19.89 -12.09 26.60
C ILE A 44 -20.21 -13.60 26.62
N LYS A 45 -19.96 -14.27 27.75
CA LYS A 45 -20.28 -15.69 27.93
C LYS A 45 -21.78 -16.00 27.94
N ARG A 46 -22.62 -15.05 28.37
CA ARG A 46 -24.08 -15.17 28.35
C ARG A 46 -24.65 -15.01 26.93
N GLN A 47 -24.02 -14.19 26.08
CA GLN A 47 -24.43 -14.05 24.67
C GLN A 47 -24.04 -15.26 23.82
N SER A 48 -22.96 -15.97 24.15
CA SER A 48 -22.55 -17.19 23.42
C SER A 48 -23.40 -18.44 23.71
N ASN A 49 -24.35 -18.38 24.66
CA ASN A 49 -25.20 -19.51 25.10
C ASN A 49 -26.66 -19.42 24.63
N ILE A 50 -26.96 -18.76 23.51
CA ILE A 50 -28.30 -18.84 22.91
C ILE A 50 -28.45 -20.21 22.22
N GLU A 51 -29.29 -21.05 22.82
CA GLU A 51 -29.62 -22.39 22.37
C GLU A 51 -30.26 -22.41 20.97
N THR A 52 -29.74 -23.30 20.11
CA THR A 52 -30.35 -23.71 18.85
C THR A 52 -31.78 -24.22 19.03
N ILE A 53 -32.72 -23.66 18.28
CA ILE A 53 -34.07 -24.20 18.13
C ILE A 53 -33.97 -25.59 17.48
N ASN A 54 -34.37 -26.62 18.22
CA ASN A 54 -34.49 -27.99 17.74
C ASN A 54 -35.64 -28.11 16.73
N LEU A 55 -35.32 -28.39 15.46
CA LEU A 55 -36.27 -28.97 14.50
C LEU A 55 -36.02 -30.47 14.41
N THR A 56 -36.95 -31.23 14.95
CA THR A 56 -36.98 -32.70 14.95
C THR A 56 -37.39 -33.30 13.60
N ASN A 57 -36.72 -34.41 13.25
CA ASN A 57 -37.04 -35.48 12.29
C ASN A 57 -36.82 -35.14 10.79
N SER A 58 -36.11 -35.93 9.97
CA SER A 58 -36.09 -37.40 9.88
C SER A 58 -34.84 -37.96 9.15
N LYS A 59 -34.69 -39.28 9.24
CA LYS A 59 -33.57 -40.16 8.88
C LYS A 59 -33.08 -40.08 7.41
N GLY A 60 -31.76 -40.22 7.20
CA GLY A 60 -31.26 -41.00 6.06
C GLY A 60 -29.98 -40.53 5.34
N SER A 61 -28.91 -41.32 5.52
CA SER A 61 -27.81 -41.59 4.58
C SER A 61 -26.51 -40.74 4.64
N ARG A 62 -25.40 -41.51 4.60
CA ARG A 62 -24.00 -41.13 4.59
C ARG A 62 -23.59 -40.53 3.24
N MET A 63 -22.80 -39.45 3.24
CA MET A 63 -21.50 -39.34 2.54
C MET A 63 -20.91 -37.94 2.72
N LYS A 64 -19.67 -37.90 3.24
CA LYS A 64 -18.87 -36.69 3.45
C LYS A 64 -18.36 -36.15 2.11
N LYS A 65 -18.89 -35.01 1.66
CA LYS A 65 -18.18 -34.06 0.78
C LYS A 65 -18.09 -32.74 1.55
N LYS A 66 -16.87 -32.30 1.89
CA LYS A 66 -16.63 -30.99 2.49
C LYS A 66 -16.97 -29.92 1.44
N LYS A 67 -18.14 -29.28 1.58
CA LYS A 67 -18.43 -28.00 0.94
C LYS A 67 -18.06 -26.90 1.93
N ILE A 68 -17.20 -25.99 1.46
CA ILE A 68 -16.95 -24.70 2.11
C ILE A 68 -18.29 -23.97 2.16
N ILE A 69 -18.76 -23.68 3.37
CA ILE A 69 -19.95 -22.86 3.61
C ILE A 69 -19.46 -21.41 3.63
N VAL A 70 -19.71 -20.68 2.55
CA VAL A 70 -19.76 -19.21 2.57
C VAL A 70 -21.06 -18.86 3.30
N LEU A 71 -20.94 -18.36 4.53
CA LEU A 71 -22.07 -17.92 5.34
C LEU A 71 -22.27 -16.43 5.10
N ILE A 72 -23.14 -16.13 4.14
CA ILE A 72 -23.89 -14.88 4.11
C ILE A 72 -24.94 -15.01 5.22
N ALA A 73 -24.76 -14.28 6.31
CA ALA A 73 -25.79 -14.10 7.33
C ALA A 73 -26.10 -12.61 7.43
N ALA A 74 -27.07 -12.17 6.63
CA ALA A 74 -27.76 -10.91 6.86
C ALA A 74 -28.50 -11.01 8.19
N ALA A 75 -27.99 -10.32 9.21
CA ALA A 75 -28.68 -10.15 10.49
C ALA A 75 -29.04 -8.67 10.64
N VAL A 76 -30.30 -8.35 10.36
CA VAL A 76 -30.92 -7.09 10.77
C VAL A 76 -30.93 -7.06 12.30
N ALA A 77 -30.06 -6.24 12.88
CA ALA A 77 -30.11 -5.88 14.30
C ALA A 77 -29.88 -4.38 14.46
N THR A 78 -30.94 -3.61 14.21
CA THR A 78 -31.15 -2.31 14.84
C THR A 78 -31.00 -2.44 16.36
N LEU A 79 -30.33 -1.45 16.97
CA LEU A 79 -30.25 -1.11 18.41
C LEU A 79 -29.09 -1.74 19.21
N ALA A 80 -27.97 -1.02 19.25
CA ALA A 80 -27.44 -0.38 20.48
C ALA A 80 -26.10 0.31 20.14
N PHE A 81 -26.18 1.52 19.58
CA PHE A 81 -25.00 2.37 19.42
C PHE A 81 -24.40 2.62 20.81
N SER A 82 -23.18 2.12 21.06
CA SER A 82 -22.37 2.64 22.15
C SER A 82 -22.07 4.11 21.82
N VAL A 83 -22.67 4.99 22.61
CA VAL A 83 -22.73 6.46 22.47
C VAL A 83 -21.34 7.13 22.43
N THR A 84 -20.25 6.39 22.66
CA THR A 84 -18.88 6.91 22.67
C THR A 84 -18.21 7.01 21.29
N ALA A 85 -18.61 6.24 20.27
CA ALA A 85 -18.07 6.41 18.91
C ALA A 85 -18.87 7.44 18.07
N TYR A 86 -20.16 7.61 18.38
CA TYR A 86 -21.08 8.48 17.64
C TYR A 86 -20.91 9.99 17.95
N GLY A 87 -20.11 10.33 18.96
CA GLY A 87 -19.91 11.72 19.41
C GLY A 87 -18.76 12.49 18.71
N ILE A 88 -17.96 11.83 17.88
CA ILE A 88 -16.71 12.42 17.35
C ILE A 88 -16.93 13.15 16.01
N CYS A 89 -18.00 12.84 15.27
CA CYS A 89 -18.11 13.19 13.85
C CYS A 89 -19.46 13.78 13.42
N LYS A 90 -20.12 14.60 14.25
CA LYS A 90 -21.36 15.26 13.80
C LYS A 90 -21.04 16.40 12.82
N LYS A 91 -21.46 16.20 11.56
CA LYS A 91 -21.57 17.16 10.45
C LYS A 91 -20.25 17.80 10.00
N PHE A 92 -19.78 17.32 8.87
CA PHE A 92 -18.69 17.93 8.12
C PHE A 92 -19.22 18.59 6.86
N LEU A 93 -18.67 19.74 6.51
CA LEU A 93 -18.80 20.25 5.16
C LEU A 93 -17.53 19.89 4.41
N VAL A 94 -17.66 19.07 3.37
CA VAL A 94 -16.54 18.75 2.48
C VAL A 94 -16.67 19.57 1.22
N THR A 95 -15.70 20.43 0.97
CA THR A 95 -15.56 21.18 -0.28
C THR A 95 -14.28 20.77 -0.98
N THR A 96 -14.25 20.96 -2.31
CA THR A 96 -13.05 20.67 -3.11
C THR A 96 -12.67 21.87 -3.95
N SER A 97 -11.38 22.18 -3.97
CA SER A 97 -10.78 23.18 -4.86
C SER A 97 -9.83 22.50 -5.83
N ARG A 98 -9.65 23.05 -7.03
CA ARG A 98 -8.79 22.47 -8.07
C ARG A 98 -7.78 23.49 -8.57
N ASP A 99 -6.52 23.10 -8.57
CA ASP A 99 -5.44 23.76 -9.30
C ASP A 99 -5.39 23.18 -10.73
N GLU A 100 -5.72 24.02 -11.72
CA GLU A 100 -5.78 23.58 -13.12
C GLU A 100 -4.38 23.37 -13.73
N ASP A 101 -3.40 24.17 -13.29
CA ASP A 101 -2.03 24.15 -13.80
C ASP A 101 -1.28 22.91 -13.31
N LEU A 102 -1.55 22.47 -12.09
CA LEU A 102 -0.95 21.28 -11.48
C LEU A 102 -1.82 20.02 -11.63
N GLY A 103 -3.10 20.18 -11.96
CA GLY A 103 -4.06 19.06 -12.00
C GLY A 103 -4.28 18.44 -10.62
N VAL A 104 -4.25 19.27 -9.57
CA VAL A 104 -4.39 18.83 -8.17
C VAL A 104 -5.74 19.28 -7.64
N VAL A 105 -6.50 18.36 -7.06
CA VAL A 105 -7.69 18.66 -6.26
C VAL A 105 -7.33 18.61 -4.78
N THR A 106 -7.79 19.58 -4.00
CA THR A 106 -7.61 19.65 -2.56
C THR A 106 -8.97 19.50 -1.86
N TYR A 107 -9.03 18.68 -0.82
CA TYR A 107 -10.18 18.60 0.09
C TYR A 107 -10.05 19.65 1.18
N GLU A 108 -11.14 20.36 1.39
CA GLU A 108 -11.34 21.27 2.49
C GLU A 108 -12.48 20.72 3.34
N VAL A 109 -12.15 20.18 4.50
CA VAL A 109 -13.12 19.61 5.44
C VAL A 109 -13.29 20.54 6.62
N GLN A 110 -14.48 21.11 6.74
CA GLN A 110 -14.86 21.97 7.86
C GLN A 110 -15.66 21.18 8.88
N SER A 111 -15.34 21.39 10.15
CA SER A 111 -15.95 20.69 11.27
C SER A 111 -16.09 21.60 12.50
N GLU A 112 -17.13 21.40 13.31
CA GLU A 112 -17.27 22.11 14.59
C GLU A 112 -16.20 21.69 15.60
N LYS A 113 -15.71 20.44 15.51
CA LYS A 113 -14.63 19.90 16.35
C LYS A 113 -13.47 19.45 15.48
N LYS A 114 -12.25 19.74 15.93
CA LYS A 114 -11.04 19.28 15.23
C LYS A 114 -11.06 17.75 15.05
N ILE A 115 -10.92 17.30 13.81
CA ILE A 115 -10.84 15.87 13.48
C ILE A 115 -9.39 15.44 13.63
N ASN A 116 -9.12 14.51 14.54
CA ASN A 116 -7.79 13.94 14.74
C ASN A 116 -7.72 12.45 14.37
N LYS A 117 -8.87 11.80 14.16
CA LYS A 117 -9.00 10.38 13.83
C LYS A 117 -10.27 10.16 13.01
N ILE A 118 -10.23 9.22 12.07
CA ILE A 118 -11.39 8.76 11.30
C ILE A 118 -11.73 7.34 11.79
N PRO A 119 -12.97 7.07 12.25
CA PRO A 119 -13.39 5.70 12.58
C PRO A 119 -13.23 4.77 11.39
N LEU A 120 -12.67 3.57 11.60
CA LEU A 120 -12.46 2.60 10.53
C LEU A 120 -13.82 2.06 10.04
N ILE A 121 -13.96 1.86 8.73
CA ILE A 121 -15.16 1.27 8.12
C ILE A 121 -14.82 0.03 7.28
N ASN A 122 -15.75 -0.93 7.26
CA ASN A 122 -15.78 -2.02 6.30
C ASN A 122 -16.69 -1.64 5.15
N ILE A 123 -16.18 -1.70 3.91
CA ILE A 123 -16.92 -1.33 2.70
C ILE A 123 -17.33 -2.59 1.95
N THR A 124 -18.60 -2.69 1.57
CA THR A 124 -19.16 -3.83 0.83
C THR A 124 -19.98 -3.34 -0.36
N PRO A 125 -19.69 -3.80 -1.59
CA PRO A 125 -20.55 -3.54 -2.73
C PRO A 125 -21.76 -4.48 -2.72
N GLU A 126 -22.95 -3.94 -2.96
CA GLU A 126 -24.16 -4.71 -3.26
C GLU A 126 -24.31 -5.00 -4.76
N TYR A 127 -23.54 -4.30 -5.59
CA TYR A 127 -23.45 -4.50 -7.02
C TYR A 127 -22.01 -4.51 -7.50
N LEU A 128 -21.70 -5.47 -8.38
CA LEU A 128 -20.48 -5.53 -9.17
C LEU A 128 -20.85 -5.94 -10.61
N PRO A 129 -20.05 -5.55 -11.62
CA PRO A 129 -20.27 -6.00 -12.99
C PRO A 129 -20.24 -7.52 -13.09
N GLU A 130 -20.92 -8.07 -14.11
CA GLU A 130 -20.91 -9.50 -14.36
C GLU A 130 -19.45 -10.01 -14.51
N SER A 131 -19.18 -11.19 -13.97
CA SER A 131 -17.84 -11.82 -13.82
C SER A 131 -16.91 -11.24 -12.76
N TYR A 132 -17.20 -10.09 -12.14
CA TYR A 132 -16.29 -9.54 -11.14
C TYR A 132 -16.37 -10.30 -9.82
N LEU A 133 -15.22 -10.68 -9.29
CA LEU A 133 -15.07 -11.36 -8.00
C LEU A 133 -14.02 -10.62 -7.15
N PRO A 134 -14.09 -10.76 -5.81
CA PRO A 134 -13.04 -10.26 -4.93
C PRO A 134 -11.68 -10.86 -5.30
N ILE A 135 -10.64 -10.04 -5.27
CA ILE A 135 -9.26 -10.50 -5.44
C ILE A 135 -8.77 -11.07 -4.10
N ALA A 136 -8.22 -12.28 -4.12
CA ALA A 136 -7.73 -12.94 -2.92
C ALA A 136 -6.65 -12.10 -2.22
N ASN A 137 -6.75 -11.96 -0.88
CA ASN A 137 -5.82 -11.19 -0.04
C ASN A 137 -5.72 -9.68 -0.39
N ALA A 138 -6.70 -9.13 -1.12
CA ALA A 138 -6.75 -7.70 -1.45
C ALA A 138 -8.12 -7.10 -1.11
N PRO A 139 -8.39 -6.77 0.17
CA PRO A 139 -9.66 -6.17 0.59
C PRO A 139 -10.00 -4.92 -0.22
N GLY A 140 -11.27 -4.78 -0.59
CA GLY A 140 -11.75 -3.65 -1.40
C GLY A 140 -11.34 -3.70 -2.89
N LYS A 141 -10.61 -4.73 -3.34
CA LYS A 141 -10.24 -4.90 -4.76
C LYS A 141 -11.02 -6.04 -5.41
N TYR A 142 -11.47 -5.80 -6.64
CA TYR A 142 -12.29 -6.71 -7.43
C TYR A 142 -11.79 -6.74 -8.87
N GLY A 143 -11.82 -7.90 -9.51
CA GLY A 143 -11.42 -8.06 -10.90
C GLY A 143 -12.28 -9.08 -11.62
N PRO A 144 -12.32 -9.08 -12.96
CA PRO A 144 -12.91 -10.16 -13.75
C PRO A 144 -12.37 -11.52 -13.30
N ASN A 145 -13.28 -12.40 -12.89
CA ASN A 145 -12.98 -13.72 -12.32
C ASN A 145 -12.02 -13.71 -11.12
N GLY A 146 -11.86 -12.57 -10.44
CA GLY A 146 -10.95 -12.41 -9.29
C GLY A 146 -9.48 -12.23 -9.68
N ASP A 147 -9.21 -11.90 -10.94
CA ASP A 147 -7.87 -11.70 -11.47
C ASP A 147 -7.27 -10.36 -11.00
N ALA A 148 -6.15 -10.45 -10.27
CA ALA A 148 -5.41 -9.30 -9.74
C ALA A 148 -4.66 -8.50 -10.82
N SER A 149 -4.35 -9.14 -11.96
CA SER A 149 -3.63 -8.53 -13.08
C SER A 149 -4.55 -7.75 -14.03
N SER A 150 -5.86 -7.80 -13.80
CA SER A 150 -6.82 -7.24 -14.74
C SER A 150 -6.74 -5.71 -14.79
N GLU A 151 -6.44 -5.21 -15.98
CA GLU A 151 -6.53 -3.78 -16.33
C GLU A 151 -7.91 -3.16 -16.09
N LYS A 152 -8.95 -3.98 -15.90
CA LYS A 152 -10.33 -3.55 -15.63
C LYS A 152 -10.73 -3.66 -14.17
N GLY A 153 -9.78 -3.80 -13.24
CA GLY A 153 -10.06 -3.91 -11.81
C GLY A 153 -10.86 -2.73 -11.24
N ILE A 154 -11.54 -2.97 -10.12
CA ILE A 154 -12.25 -1.98 -9.30
C ILE A 154 -11.60 -1.96 -7.92
N ILE A 155 -11.42 -0.76 -7.38
CA ILE A 155 -10.94 -0.54 -6.02
C ILE A 155 -11.93 0.34 -5.25
N MET A 156 -12.20 -0.04 -4.01
CA MET A 156 -13.01 0.71 -3.04
C MET A 156 -12.25 0.82 -1.73
N TYR A 157 -12.13 2.02 -1.19
CA TYR A 157 -11.42 2.25 0.06
C TYR A 157 -11.92 3.49 0.79
N GLN A 158 -11.72 3.50 2.10
CA GLN A 158 -11.95 4.67 2.94
C GLN A 158 -10.86 5.71 2.68
N ASN A 159 -11.25 6.92 2.32
CA ASN A 159 -10.33 8.01 2.01
C ASN A 159 -9.81 8.65 3.30
N ASP A 160 -8.49 8.84 3.37
CA ASP A 160 -7.81 9.50 4.49
C ASP A 160 -7.63 11.01 4.21
N TYR A 161 -8.73 11.74 4.14
CA TYR A 161 -8.72 13.17 3.80
C TYR A 161 -8.04 14.06 4.86
N ILE A 162 -7.69 13.52 6.04
CA ILE A 162 -6.95 14.26 7.07
C ILE A 162 -5.47 14.35 6.70
N TYR A 163 -4.90 13.27 6.15
CA TYR A 163 -3.46 13.21 5.80
C TYR A 163 -3.21 13.31 4.30
N GLN A 164 -4.13 12.78 3.48
CA GLN A 164 -4.11 12.85 2.02
C GLN A 164 -5.23 13.76 1.54
N ASN A 165 -5.17 15.02 1.94
CA ASN A 165 -6.14 16.03 1.54
C ASN A 165 -5.96 16.50 0.09
N THR A 166 -5.16 15.82 -0.73
CA THR A 166 -4.98 16.15 -2.15
C THR A 166 -5.04 14.92 -3.05
N LYS A 167 -5.51 15.13 -4.29
CA LYS A 167 -5.50 14.15 -5.39
C LYS A 167 -4.82 14.79 -6.60
N GLY A 168 -3.74 14.18 -7.09
CA GLY A 168 -3.04 14.63 -8.30
C GLY A 168 -3.59 14.01 -9.60
N CYS A 169 -3.12 14.53 -10.73
CA CYS A 169 -3.48 14.07 -12.08
C CYS A 169 -5.00 14.08 -12.37
N ILE A 170 -5.71 15.08 -11.86
CA ILE A 170 -7.15 15.27 -12.07
C ILE A 170 -7.37 16.33 -13.15
N SER A 171 -7.95 15.94 -14.28
CA SER A 171 -8.29 16.82 -15.40
C SER A 171 -9.65 17.49 -15.25
N GLY A 172 -10.55 16.93 -14.43
CA GLY A 172 -11.87 17.50 -14.21
C GLY A 172 -12.52 16.94 -12.97
N ILE A 173 -13.42 17.75 -12.40
CA ILE A 173 -14.27 17.40 -11.27
C ILE A 173 -15.72 17.76 -11.60
N GLU A 174 -16.63 16.84 -11.32
CA GLU A 174 -18.08 17.05 -11.41
C GLU A 174 -18.68 16.75 -10.05
N GLU A 175 -19.36 17.73 -9.46
CA GLU A 175 -20.19 17.52 -8.27
C GLU A 175 -21.52 16.91 -8.69
N SER A 176 -21.95 15.88 -7.97
CA SER A 176 -23.15 15.11 -8.30
C SER A 176 -23.78 14.51 -7.04
N THR A 177 -24.85 13.76 -7.23
CA THR A 177 -25.48 12.94 -6.19
C THR A 177 -25.61 11.52 -6.72
N ILE A 178 -25.06 10.54 -6.01
CA ILE A 178 -25.11 9.12 -6.37
C ILE A 178 -25.71 8.36 -5.18
N GLY A 179 -26.77 7.58 -5.40
CA GLY A 179 -27.46 6.86 -4.31
C GLY A 179 -28.02 7.77 -3.21
N GLY A 180 -28.31 9.04 -3.53
CA GLY A 180 -28.75 10.04 -2.55
C GLY A 180 -27.63 10.65 -1.69
N VAL A 181 -26.37 10.28 -1.94
CA VAL A 181 -25.19 10.78 -1.25
C VAL A 181 -24.47 11.80 -2.14
N LYS A 182 -23.94 12.86 -1.54
CA LYS A 182 -23.09 13.83 -2.23
C LYS A 182 -21.88 13.10 -2.83
N ALA A 183 -21.57 13.38 -4.09
CA ALA A 183 -20.49 12.70 -4.78
C ALA A 183 -19.64 13.65 -5.61
N ASN A 184 -18.34 13.43 -5.63
CA ASN A 184 -17.41 14.09 -6.55
C ASN A 184 -16.90 13.06 -7.55
N ILE A 185 -17.13 13.29 -8.83
CA ILE A 185 -16.66 12.46 -9.93
C ILE A 185 -15.40 13.10 -10.50
N TYR A 186 -14.30 12.38 -10.46
CA TYR A 186 -13.02 12.84 -10.99
C TYR A 186 -12.74 12.19 -12.34
N THR A 187 -12.25 13.00 -13.26
CA THR A 187 -11.66 12.54 -14.52
C THR A 187 -10.15 12.77 -14.46
N SER A 188 -9.38 11.78 -14.87
CA SER A 188 -7.92 11.79 -14.97
C SER A 188 -7.52 11.43 -16.39
N GLU A 189 -7.66 12.37 -17.33
CA GLU A 189 -7.26 12.14 -18.72
C GLU A 189 -5.79 11.69 -18.81
N GLY A 190 -5.53 10.66 -19.62
CA GLY A 190 -4.19 10.11 -19.82
C GLY A 190 -3.74 9.07 -18.79
N MET A 191 -4.51 8.87 -17.71
CA MET A 191 -4.30 7.76 -16.78
C MET A 191 -5.02 6.50 -17.28
N HIS A 192 -4.44 5.33 -16.95
CA HIS A 192 -5.07 4.03 -17.19
C HIS A 192 -6.43 3.91 -16.49
N TYR A 193 -6.48 4.29 -15.20
CA TYR A 193 -7.71 4.45 -14.45
C TYR A 193 -8.22 5.88 -14.59
N LYS A 194 -9.02 6.09 -15.63
CA LYS A 194 -9.52 7.41 -16.02
C LYS A 194 -10.49 8.04 -15.01
N TYR A 195 -11.29 7.23 -14.32
CA TYR A 195 -12.38 7.73 -13.47
C TYR A 195 -12.24 7.26 -12.03
N SER A 196 -12.55 8.15 -11.09
CA SER A 196 -12.82 7.80 -9.69
C SER A 196 -13.99 8.63 -9.16
N ILE A 197 -14.64 8.14 -8.13
CA ILE A 197 -15.81 8.76 -7.49
C ILE A 197 -15.53 8.77 -5.99
N ASP A 198 -15.69 9.93 -5.35
CA ASP A 198 -15.82 9.99 -3.90
C ASP A 198 -17.27 10.11 -3.51
N LEU A 199 -17.72 9.22 -2.63
CA LEU A 199 -18.99 9.32 -1.94
C LEU A 199 -18.74 9.99 -0.59
N ILE A 200 -19.41 11.12 -0.35
CA ILE A 200 -19.17 12.00 0.78
C ILE A 200 -20.33 11.86 1.76
N TYR A 201 -20.12 11.09 2.83
CA TYR A 201 -21.06 10.89 3.92
C TYR A 201 -20.79 11.92 5.03
N GLU A 202 -21.18 13.17 4.77
CA GLU A 202 -20.95 14.34 5.64
C GLU A 202 -21.49 14.16 7.07
N GLU A 203 -22.59 13.42 7.25
CA GLU A 203 -23.18 13.14 8.57
C GLU A 203 -22.33 12.15 9.40
N ASP A 204 -21.59 11.26 8.73
CA ASP A 204 -20.77 10.22 9.37
C ASP A 204 -19.27 10.57 9.38
N GLY A 205 -18.88 11.64 8.67
CA GLY A 205 -17.48 12.03 8.49
C GLY A 205 -16.67 11.07 7.66
N GLN A 206 -17.31 10.38 6.72
CA GLN A 206 -16.68 9.38 5.88
C GLN A 206 -16.62 9.85 4.43
N ILE A 207 -15.49 9.60 3.79
CA ILE A 207 -15.35 9.70 2.34
C ILE A 207 -14.93 8.31 1.86
N ILE A 208 -15.68 7.75 0.92
CA ILE A 208 -15.36 6.47 0.28
C ILE A 208 -14.97 6.74 -1.16
N THR A 209 -13.76 6.33 -1.55
CA THR A 209 -13.31 6.42 -2.93
C THR A 209 -13.57 5.10 -3.65
N VAL A 210 -14.16 5.21 -4.84
CA VAL A 210 -14.42 4.12 -5.79
C VAL A 210 -13.70 4.45 -7.09
N GLY A 211 -12.85 3.57 -7.59
CA GLY A 211 -12.13 3.76 -8.84
C GLY A 211 -11.97 2.45 -9.61
N GLY A 212 -11.55 2.53 -10.86
CA GLY A 212 -11.25 1.32 -11.63
C GLY A 212 -11.12 1.52 -13.12
N GLY A 213 -10.77 0.44 -13.81
CA GLY A 213 -10.61 0.37 -15.28
C GLY A 213 -11.91 0.05 -16.00
N ILE A 214 -13.04 0.57 -15.49
CA ILE A 214 -14.38 0.38 -16.06
C ILE A 214 -14.95 1.71 -16.54
N SER A 215 -16.02 1.65 -17.34
CA SER A 215 -16.71 2.86 -17.80
C SER A 215 -17.29 3.67 -16.62
N LEU A 216 -17.39 5.00 -16.77
CA LEU A 216 -17.97 5.86 -15.75
C LEU A 216 -19.40 5.43 -15.37
N GLU A 217 -20.23 5.06 -16.34
CA GLU A 217 -21.60 4.60 -16.09
C GLU A 217 -21.65 3.35 -15.22
N GLU A 218 -20.73 2.41 -15.44
CA GLU A 218 -20.63 1.22 -14.62
C GLU A 218 -20.07 1.52 -13.22
N LEU A 219 -19.08 2.42 -13.14
CA LEU A 219 -18.52 2.87 -11.86
C LEU A 219 -19.56 3.59 -11.00
N LYS A 220 -20.44 4.39 -11.61
CA LYS A 220 -21.59 5.04 -10.94
C LYS A 220 -22.54 4.01 -10.34
N LYS A 221 -22.86 2.93 -11.05
CA LYS A 221 -23.72 1.85 -10.51
C LYS A 221 -23.08 1.15 -9.32
N VAL A 222 -21.76 0.89 -9.38
CA VAL A 222 -21.03 0.31 -8.25
C VAL A 222 -21.11 1.26 -7.06
N ALA A 223 -20.78 2.54 -7.25
CA ALA A 223 -20.81 3.56 -6.21
C ALA A 223 -22.21 3.75 -5.60
N GLU A 224 -23.27 3.72 -6.40
CA GLU A 224 -24.66 3.82 -5.94
C GLU A 224 -25.06 2.69 -4.99
N ASN A 225 -24.41 1.53 -5.10
CA ASN A 225 -24.74 0.31 -4.39
C ASN A 225 -23.66 -0.06 -3.36
N ILE A 226 -22.97 0.93 -2.78
CA ILE A 226 -22.03 0.70 -1.68
C ILE A 226 -22.73 0.77 -0.34
N LYS A 227 -22.39 -0.17 0.53
CA LYS A 227 -22.67 -0.11 1.97
C LYS A 227 -21.37 -0.08 2.75
N TYR A 228 -21.42 0.55 3.92
CA TYR A 228 -20.35 0.42 4.89
C TYR A 228 -20.87 0.26 6.31
N GLU A 229 -20.03 -0.33 7.15
CA GLU A 229 -20.28 -0.50 8.57
C GLU A 229 -19.05 -0.02 9.35
N LEU A 230 -19.28 0.67 10.46
CA LEU A 230 -18.21 1.07 11.37
C LEU A 230 -17.60 -0.17 12.04
N VAL A 231 -16.27 -0.20 12.11
CA VAL A 231 -15.54 -1.20 12.89
C VAL A 231 -15.45 -0.71 14.33
N PRO A 232 -16.10 -1.37 15.31
CA PRO A 232 -16.23 -0.81 16.65
C PRO A 232 -14.90 -0.64 17.38
N GLY A 233 -14.60 0.60 17.79
CA GLY A 233 -13.40 0.92 18.55
C GLY A 233 -12.11 0.99 17.73
N GLU A 234 -12.21 0.76 16.42
CA GLU A 234 -11.09 0.87 15.50
C GLU A 234 -11.14 2.20 14.75
N PHE A 235 -9.97 2.75 14.52
CA PHE A 235 -9.77 3.97 13.77
C PHE A 235 -8.81 3.65 12.64
N LEU A 236 -8.91 4.39 11.54
CA LEU A 236 -7.97 4.28 10.45
C LEU A 236 -6.56 4.53 11.01
N GLU A 237 -5.74 3.47 11.11
CA GLU A 237 -4.35 3.57 11.51
C GLU A 237 -3.52 4.11 10.36
N LEU A 238 -2.77 5.16 10.67
CA LEU A 238 -2.20 6.06 9.71
C LEU A 238 -0.79 5.62 9.34
N TYR A 239 -0.48 5.54 8.06
CA TYR A 239 0.89 5.73 7.62
C TYR A 239 1.14 7.23 7.58
N ASN A 240 1.75 7.77 8.64
CA ASN A 240 2.24 9.13 8.69
C ASN A 240 3.73 9.10 8.33
N PRO A 241 4.14 9.13 7.04
CA PRO A 241 5.51 9.52 6.77
C PRO A 241 5.59 10.95 7.31
N LYS A 242 6.48 11.19 8.27
CA LYS A 242 6.85 12.56 8.64
C LYS A 242 7.42 13.20 7.38
N VAL A 243 6.55 13.79 6.57
CA VAL A 243 6.97 14.72 5.53
C VAL A 243 7.19 16.00 6.32
N GLU A 244 8.42 16.19 6.78
CA GLU A 244 8.90 17.55 6.97
C GLU A 244 8.55 18.28 5.69
N THR A 245 7.73 19.33 5.80
CA THR A 245 7.37 20.20 4.68
C THR A 245 8.67 20.70 4.07
N SER A 246 9.15 20.01 3.05
CA SER A 246 10.13 20.56 2.14
C SER A 246 9.39 21.69 1.44
N ASN A 247 9.97 22.88 1.46
CA ASN A 247 9.65 23.92 0.50
C ASN A 247 9.58 23.30 -0.91
N ASP A 248 8.84 23.94 -1.82
CA ASP A 248 8.61 23.57 -3.24
C ASP A 248 9.86 23.38 -4.12
N ASP A 249 11.01 23.04 -3.53
CA ASP A 249 12.17 22.55 -4.22
C ASP A 249 11.94 21.09 -4.61
N VAL A 250 11.90 20.84 -5.92
CA VAL A 250 12.02 19.51 -6.52
C VAL A 250 13.01 18.69 -5.70
N TYR A 251 12.56 17.58 -5.10
CA TYR A 251 13.46 16.70 -4.35
C TYR A 251 14.54 16.16 -5.30
N ILE A 252 15.71 16.78 -5.25
CA ILE A 252 16.90 16.30 -5.93
C ILE A 252 17.59 15.35 -4.96
N ALA A 253 17.49 14.05 -5.23
CA ALA A 253 18.25 13.06 -4.48
C ALA A 253 19.74 13.47 -4.45
N PRO A 254 20.36 13.56 -3.27
CA PRO A 254 21.74 13.98 -3.16
C PRO A 254 22.65 13.02 -3.97
N PRO A 255 23.75 13.53 -4.56
CA PRO A 255 24.69 12.68 -5.25
C PRO A 255 25.26 11.64 -4.28
N VAL A 256 25.40 10.41 -4.76
CA VAL A 256 26.07 9.34 -4.02
C VAL A 256 27.57 9.67 -3.95
N PRO A 257 28.16 9.71 -2.74
CA PRO A 257 29.59 9.92 -2.56
C PRO A 257 30.45 8.84 -3.22
N ALA A 258 31.68 9.18 -3.61
CA ALA A 258 32.56 8.27 -4.34
C ALA A 258 33.01 7.04 -3.52
N ASP A 259 33.07 7.15 -2.20
CA ASP A 259 33.38 6.09 -1.23
C ASP A 259 32.24 5.08 -1.02
N HIS A 260 31.07 5.34 -1.61
CA HIS A 260 29.96 4.38 -1.70
C HIS A 260 29.92 3.67 -3.06
N VAL A 261 30.90 3.91 -3.93
CA VAL A 261 31.02 3.30 -5.25
C VAL A 261 32.14 2.26 -5.22
N PHE A 262 31.75 1.00 -5.35
CA PHE A 262 32.62 -0.15 -5.22
C PHE A 262 32.86 -0.82 -6.58
N ASN A 263 33.99 -1.50 -6.70
CA ASN A 263 34.29 -2.35 -7.84
C ASN A 263 33.70 -3.76 -7.65
N MET A 264 33.54 -4.49 -8.75
CA MET A 264 33.27 -5.93 -8.66
C MET A 264 34.37 -6.63 -7.85
N ASN A 265 33.99 -7.66 -7.09
CA ASN A 265 34.84 -8.42 -6.16
C ASN A 265 35.32 -7.65 -4.92
N GLU A 266 34.86 -6.41 -4.70
CA GLU A 266 35.06 -5.73 -3.42
C GLU A 266 34.02 -6.17 -2.40
N LYS A 267 34.50 -6.38 -1.17
CA LYS A 267 33.68 -6.75 -0.02
C LYS A 267 32.99 -5.52 0.53
N ILE A 268 31.68 -5.61 0.69
CA ILE A 268 30.84 -4.53 1.17
C ILE A 268 30.14 -5.01 2.44
N ASN A 269 30.46 -4.36 3.56
CA ASN A 269 29.80 -4.64 4.82
C ASN A 269 28.43 -3.96 4.84
N MET A 270 27.39 -4.74 5.09
CA MET A 270 26.06 -4.21 5.33
C MET A 270 25.95 -3.79 6.79
N ASP A 271 25.82 -2.49 6.99
CA ASP A 271 25.50 -1.94 8.31
C ASP A 271 24.01 -2.12 8.58
N VAL A 272 23.69 -3.05 9.47
CA VAL A 272 22.35 -3.20 10.03
C VAL A 272 22.40 -2.76 11.48
N SER A 273 22.03 -1.50 11.69
CA SER A 273 21.83 -0.91 13.01
C SER A 273 23.12 -0.72 13.81
N GLY A 274 24.18 -0.24 13.14
CA GLY A 274 25.50 -0.02 13.71
C GLY A 274 26.26 -1.32 13.99
N ARG A 275 25.88 -2.42 13.32
CA ARG A 275 26.52 -3.73 13.43
C ARG A 275 26.69 -4.34 12.05
N GLU A 276 27.94 -4.57 11.67
CA GLU A 276 28.31 -5.34 10.48
C GLU A 276 27.93 -6.82 10.70
N ARG A 277 26.71 -7.20 10.29
CA ARG A 277 26.23 -8.58 10.45
C ARG A 277 26.39 -9.40 9.18
N LEU A 278 26.36 -8.74 8.04
CA LEU A 278 26.48 -9.35 6.73
C LEU A 278 27.55 -8.63 5.90
N GLU A 279 28.27 -9.39 5.10
CA GLU A 279 29.13 -8.91 4.02
C GLU A 279 28.52 -9.41 2.72
N PHE A 280 28.48 -8.56 1.68
CA PHE A 280 28.19 -9.00 0.33
C PHE A 280 29.30 -8.62 -0.64
N THR A 281 29.38 -9.36 -1.73
CA THR A 281 30.32 -9.12 -2.82
C THR A 281 29.61 -9.41 -4.14
N VAL A 282 29.64 -8.45 -5.07
CA VAL A 282 29.21 -8.71 -6.45
C VAL A 282 30.39 -9.31 -7.18
N ASP A 283 30.34 -10.62 -7.41
CA ASP A 283 31.47 -11.37 -7.96
C ASP A 283 31.55 -11.20 -9.48
N LYS A 284 30.39 -11.30 -10.14
CA LYS A 284 30.29 -11.31 -11.60
C LYS A 284 28.94 -10.81 -12.06
N VAL A 285 28.94 -10.09 -13.18
CA VAL A 285 27.71 -9.78 -13.94
C VAL A 285 27.89 -10.16 -15.40
N GLU A 286 26.94 -10.91 -15.94
CA GLU A 286 26.90 -11.35 -17.34
C GLU A 286 25.69 -10.74 -18.03
N ILE A 287 25.95 -9.92 -19.05
CA ILE A 287 24.90 -9.34 -19.89
C ILE A 287 24.63 -10.27 -21.07
N MET A 288 23.37 -10.71 -21.23
CA MET A 288 23.01 -11.75 -22.17
C MET A 288 21.73 -11.41 -22.95
N ASP A 289 21.68 -11.85 -24.21
CA ASP A 289 20.46 -11.81 -25.03
C ASP A 289 19.45 -12.91 -24.68
N LYS A 290 19.97 -14.05 -24.22
CA LYS A 290 19.19 -15.25 -23.85
C LYS A 290 19.78 -15.85 -22.60
N LEU A 291 18.92 -16.32 -21.71
CA LEU A 291 19.35 -17.07 -20.54
C LEU A 291 19.76 -18.49 -20.92
N PRO A 292 20.75 -19.08 -20.24
CA PRO A 292 20.98 -20.51 -20.31
C PRO A 292 19.79 -21.27 -19.70
N LYS A 293 19.77 -22.59 -19.85
CA LYS A 293 18.78 -23.42 -19.14
C LYS A 293 19.01 -23.30 -17.63
N ILE A 294 18.04 -22.75 -16.93
CA ILE A 294 18.04 -22.52 -15.48
C ILE A 294 16.75 -23.07 -14.85
N ASP A 295 16.72 -23.18 -13.53
CA ASP A 295 15.56 -23.72 -12.80
C ASP A 295 14.39 -22.75 -12.80
N GLU A 296 13.27 -23.16 -13.38
CA GLU A 296 12.05 -22.37 -13.51
C GLU A 296 11.41 -22.06 -12.15
N ASN A 297 11.62 -22.92 -11.14
CA ASN A 297 11.06 -22.73 -9.79
C ASN A 297 11.76 -21.60 -9.01
N SER A 298 12.89 -21.14 -9.51
CA SER A 298 13.67 -20.07 -8.91
C SER A 298 13.31 -18.68 -9.48
N PHE A 299 12.24 -18.58 -10.28
CA PHE A 299 11.68 -17.29 -10.72
C PHE A 299 10.58 -16.78 -9.81
N PHE A 300 10.64 -15.49 -9.49
CA PHE A 300 9.49 -14.75 -9.00
C PHE A 300 8.54 -14.52 -10.17
N GLU A 301 7.31 -15.05 -10.07
CA GLU A 301 6.27 -14.91 -11.11
C GLU A 301 6.69 -15.40 -12.50
N TYR A 302 7.12 -16.66 -12.59
CA TYR A 302 7.62 -17.29 -13.82
C TYR A 302 6.73 -17.07 -15.07
N ASN A 303 5.41 -17.10 -14.91
CA ASN A 303 4.50 -16.90 -16.03
C ASN A 303 4.60 -15.49 -16.62
N GLU A 304 4.71 -14.45 -15.78
CA GLU A 304 4.89 -13.08 -16.24
C GLU A 304 6.22 -12.90 -16.96
N TYR A 305 7.28 -13.55 -16.46
CA TYR A 305 8.57 -13.60 -17.14
C TYR A 305 8.46 -14.24 -18.53
N VAL A 306 7.80 -15.39 -18.66
CA VAL A 306 7.64 -16.09 -19.96
C VAL A 306 6.89 -15.20 -20.97
N GLU A 307 5.93 -14.41 -20.52
CA GLU A 307 5.22 -13.45 -21.38
C GLU A 307 6.14 -12.35 -21.95
N GLN A 308 7.29 -12.09 -21.33
CA GLN A 308 8.30 -11.15 -21.84
C GLN A 308 9.20 -11.73 -22.93
N LEU A 309 9.08 -13.01 -23.27
CA LEU A 309 9.98 -13.69 -24.21
C LEU A 309 9.42 -13.82 -25.63
N ASN A 310 10.28 -13.61 -26.62
CA ASN A 310 10.07 -14.09 -27.98
C ASN A 310 10.18 -15.62 -28.03
N GLU A 311 9.66 -16.24 -29.09
CA GLU A 311 9.74 -17.71 -29.30
C GLU A 311 11.17 -18.25 -29.28
N ASP A 312 12.15 -17.43 -29.63
CA ASP A 312 13.55 -17.81 -29.68
C ASP A 312 14.27 -17.67 -28.33
N GLY A 313 13.58 -17.22 -27.28
CA GLY A 313 14.11 -17.02 -25.92
C GLY A 313 14.79 -15.68 -25.66
N THR A 314 14.78 -14.74 -26.63
CA THR A 314 15.16 -13.34 -26.36
C THR A 314 14.04 -12.57 -25.67
N LEU A 315 14.36 -11.45 -25.03
CA LEU A 315 13.35 -10.52 -24.51
C LEU A 315 12.64 -9.78 -25.64
N LYS A 316 11.33 -9.59 -25.49
CA LYS A 316 10.52 -8.71 -26.35
C LYS A 316 10.97 -7.25 -26.17
N ASP A 317 10.89 -6.50 -27.26
CA ASP A 317 10.93 -5.05 -27.19
C ASP A 317 9.68 -4.54 -26.45
N TYR A 318 9.80 -3.40 -25.77
CA TYR A 318 8.70 -2.82 -25.01
C TYR A 318 8.61 -1.30 -25.16
N GLU A 319 7.45 -0.73 -24.85
CA GLU A 319 7.24 0.71 -24.83
C GLU A 319 7.65 1.30 -23.48
N ARG A 320 8.84 1.90 -23.43
CA ARG A 320 9.38 2.55 -22.24
C ARG A 320 8.93 4.01 -22.16
N SER A 321 8.40 4.42 -21.01
CA SER A 321 8.16 5.83 -20.69
C SER A 321 9.48 6.63 -20.69
N VAL A 322 9.52 7.72 -21.47
CA VAL A 322 10.65 8.66 -21.51
C VAL A 322 10.29 10.07 -21.03
N SER A 323 9.00 10.35 -20.89
CA SER A 323 8.50 11.57 -20.24
C SER A 323 7.10 11.31 -19.73
N ILE A 324 6.82 11.75 -18.51
CA ILE A 324 5.46 11.82 -17.93
C ILE A 324 5.29 13.26 -17.47
N LYS A 325 4.34 14.00 -18.06
CA LYS A 325 4.10 15.40 -17.74
C LYS A 325 2.63 15.72 -17.69
N TRP A 326 2.26 16.61 -16.78
CA TRP A 326 0.96 17.24 -16.80
C TRP A 326 0.98 18.45 -17.75
N GLU A 327 0.29 18.36 -18.88
CA GLU A 327 0.21 19.44 -19.87
C GLU A 327 -1.16 19.41 -20.55
N ASN A 328 -1.72 20.58 -20.88
CA ASN A 328 -3.04 20.70 -21.52
C ASN A 328 -4.16 19.95 -20.76
N ASN A 329 -4.15 20.05 -19.43
CA ASN A 329 -5.16 19.44 -18.56
C ASN A 329 -5.24 17.90 -18.66
N LYS A 330 -4.10 17.24 -18.92
CA LYS A 330 -4.00 15.81 -19.13
C LYS A 330 -2.62 15.31 -18.72
N LEU A 331 -2.53 14.08 -18.23
CA LEU A 331 -1.25 13.40 -18.08
C LEU A 331 -0.79 12.87 -19.44
N ASN A 332 0.29 13.44 -19.97
CA ASN A 332 0.91 13.02 -21.21
C ASN A 332 2.12 12.14 -20.92
N GLN A 333 2.06 10.91 -21.42
CA GLN A 333 3.16 9.97 -21.41
C GLN A 333 3.71 9.84 -22.82
N VAL A 334 5.00 10.15 -22.98
CA VAL A 334 5.75 9.86 -24.21
C VAL A 334 6.49 8.56 -23.98
N THR A 335 6.25 7.58 -24.86
CA THR A 335 6.99 6.31 -24.86
C THR A 335 7.95 6.24 -26.03
N LYS A 336 8.93 5.34 -25.91
CA LYS A 336 9.71 4.86 -27.05
C LYS A 336 9.88 3.35 -26.93
N THR A 337 9.96 2.70 -28.08
CA THR A 337 10.38 1.30 -28.13
C THR A 337 11.82 1.18 -27.62
N ALA A 338 12.02 0.31 -26.63
CA ALA A 338 13.32 0.02 -26.03
C ALA A 338 13.60 -1.48 -26.04
N LYS A 339 14.88 -1.81 -26.20
CA LYS A 339 15.39 -3.18 -26.16
C LYS A 339 15.91 -3.52 -24.79
N ARG A 340 15.88 -4.80 -24.44
CA ARG A 340 16.31 -5.31 -23.14
C ARG A 340 17.37 -6.38 -23.26
N LYS A 341 18.13 -6.55 -22.18
CA LYS A 341 19.06 -7.65 -21.95
C LYS A 341 18.80 -8.25 -20.58
N PHE A 342 19.20 -9.51 -20.42
CA PHE A 342 19.35 -10.11 -19.10
C PHE A 342 20.65 -9.64 -18.47
N ALA A 343 20.63 -9.35 -17.18
CA ALA A 343 21.82 -9.32 -16.35
C ALA A 343 21.77 -10.50 -15.38
N TYR A 344 22.64 -11.48 -15.57
CA TYR A 344 22.84 -12.59 -14.66
C TYR A 344 23.96 -12.22 -13.68
N VAL A 345 23.60 -12.11 -12.41
CA VAL A 345 24.47 -11.61 -11.34
C VAL A 345 24.81 -12.75 -10.40
N THR A 346 26.11 -12.96 -10.17
CA THR A 346 26.60 -13.82 -9.09
C THR A 346 27.02 -12.94 -7.93
N LEU A 347 26.46 -13.22 -6.76
CA LEU A 347 26.72 -12.49 -5.53
C LEU A 347 27.12 -13.47 -4.43
N THR A 348 28.13 -13.12 -3.64
CA THR A 348 28.51 -13.87 -2.43
C THR A 348 28.02 -13.12 -1.20
N LEU A 349 27.22 -13.80 -0.37
CA LEU A 349 26.79 -13.36 0.95
C LEU A 349 27.61 -14.04 2.01
N ARG A 350 27.95 -13.33 3.08
CA ARG A 350 28.60 -13.90 4.25
C ARG A 350 27.97 -13.40 5.54
N ASN A 351 27.58 -14.33 6.39
CA ASN A 351 27.25 -14.04 7.78
C ASN A 351 28.55 -13.83 8.56
N LEU A 352 28.71 -12.66 9.17
CA LEU A 352 29.92 -12.30 9.92
C LEU A 352 29.86 -12.66 11.40
N ILE A 353 28.70 -13.13 11.88
CA ILE A 353 28.48 -13.41 13.30
C ILE A 353 28.37 -14.92 13.57
N ASP A 354 28.58 -15.29 14.83
CA ASP A 354 28.53 -16.66 15.34
C ASP A 354 27.11 -17.15 15.67
N LYS A 355 26.09 -16.50 15.07
CA LYS A 355 24.67 -16.83 15.23
C LYS A 355 24.01 -16.92 13.87
N GLU A 356 22.97 -17.74 13.80
CA GLU A 356 22.10 -17.81 12.63
C GLU A 356 21.43 -16.44 12.43
N VAL A 357 21.41 -15.99 11.18
CA VAL A 357 20.66 -14.81 10.73
C VAL A 357 19.54 -15.33 9.84
N LYS A 358 18.30 -15.03 10.20
CA LYS A 358 17.12 -15.46 9.45
C LYS A 358 16.52 -14.31 8.67
N ASP A 359 15.70 -14.66 7.68
CA ASP A 359 14.92 -13.70 6.90
C ASP A 359 15.80 -12.56 6.35
N VAL A 360 16.91 -12.93 5.74
CA VAL A 360 17.76 -11.98 5.01
C VAL A 360 17.12 -11.73 3.65
N GLY A 361 16.65 -10.50 3.42
CA GLY A 361 16.15 -10.06 2.13
C GLY A 361 17.30 -9.84 1.16
N VAL A 362 17.38 -10.66 0.12
CA VAL A 362 18.42 -10.66 -0.93
C VAL A 362 17.80 -10.19 -2.24
N HIS A 363 17.37 -8.93 -2.27
CA HIS A 363 16.83 -8.30 -3.48
C HIS A 363 17.50 -6.95 -3.75
N PRO A 364 18.83 -6.90 -3.98
CA PRO A 364 19.50 -5.66 -4.34
C PRO A 364 18.86 -5.06 -5.59
N MET A 365 18.69 -3.74 -5.60
CA MET A 365 18.00 -3.04 -6.67
C MET A 365 18.99 -2.56 -7.73
N ILE A 366 18.52 -2.50 -8.98
CA ILE A 366 19.23 -1.78 -10.03
C ILE A 366 18.95 -0.29 -9.89
N GLN A 367 19.98 0.53 -10.02
CA GLN A 367 19.87 1.98 -10.03
C GLN A 367 20.63 2.53 -11.24
N TYR A 368 19.95 3.31 -12.07
CA TYR A 368 20.61 4.07 -13.12
C TYR A 368 21.21 5.35 -12.55
N ARG A 369 22.50 5.59 -12.79
CA ARG A 369 23.24 6.74 -12.29
C ARG A 369 24.28 7.27 -13.27
N MET A 370 24.53 8.57 -13.23
CA MET A 370 25.59 9.22 -14.01
C MET A 370 26.81 9.47 -13.14
N LYS A 371 27.93 8.77 -13.44
CA LYS A 371 29.22 9.01 -12.79
C LYS A 371 29.78 10.37 -13.20
N GLN A 372 30.13 11.18 -12.20
CA GLN A 372 30.75 12.49 -12.38
C GLN A 372 32.29 12.37 -12.37
N SER A 373 32.98 13.44 -12.77
CA SER A 373 34.45 13.49 -12.82
C SER A 373 35.12 13.34 -11.46
N ASP A 374 34.45 13.72 -10.37
CA ASP A 374 34.91 13.55 -8.99
C ASP A 374 34.61 12.16 -8.40
N GLY A 375 34.04 11.25 -9.20
CA GLY A 375 33.68 9.90 -8.80
C GLY A 375 32.29 9.76 -8.18
N THR A 376 31.59 10.86 -7.88
CA THR A 376 30.21 10.82 -7.34
C THR A 376 29.22 10.31 -8.38
N LEU A 377 28.08 9.75 -7.92
CA LEU A 377 26.99 9.32 -8.80
C LEU A 377 25.77 10.22 -8.63
N LYS A 378 25.33 10.85 -9.72
CA LYS A 378 24.08 11.64 -9.75
C LYS A 378 22.91 10.80 -10.24
N ALA A 379 21.70 11.23 -9.85
CA ALA A 379 20.47 10.70 -10.39
C ALA A 379 20.49 10.74 -11.93
N PHE A 380 20.06 9.64 -12.55
CA PHE A 380 19.96 9.56 -14.00
C PHE A 380 18.68 10.28 -14.45
N VAL A 381 18.81 11.23 -15.37
CA VAL A 381 17.75 12.21 -15.71
C VAL A 381 16.52 11.55 -16.33
N ASN A 382 16.70 10.39 -16.96
CA ASN A 382 15.61 9.64 -17.60
C ASN A 382 15.17 8.44 -16.75
N ASP A 383 15.48 8.43 -15.44
CA ASP A 383 15.03 7.39 -14.53
C ASP A 383 13.58 7.63 -14.09
N ILE A 384 12.64 7.46 -15.02
CA ILE A 384 11.22 7.65 -14.75
C ILE A 384 10.71 6.48 -13.92
N ARG A 385 10.36 6.76 -12.67
CA ARG A 385 9.66 5.82 -11.79
C ARG A 385 8.16 5.86 -12.14
N GLY A 386 7.64 4.77 -12.68
CA GLY A 386 6.21 4.62 -12.98
C GLY A 386 5.93 3.61 -14.09
N GLY A 387 4.91 2.77 -13.89
CA GLY A 387 4.47 1.73 -14.83
C GLY A 387 4.60 0.32 -14.23
N ASN A 388 3.61 -0.55 -14.47
CA ASN A 388 3.53 -1.91 -13.93
C ASN A 388 4.39 -2.93 -14.71
N ASP A 389 5.54 -2.50 -15.22
CA ASP A 389 6.42 -3.37 -16.00
C ASP A 389 7.46 -4.02 -15.08
N ILE A 390 7.63 -5.33 -15.18
CA ILE A 390 8.59 -6.10 -14.39
C ILE A 390 10.04 -5.62 -14.58
N ALA A 391 10.39 -4.97 -15.70
CA ALA A 391 11.70 -4.33 -15.85
C ALA A 391 11.80 -2.96 -15.15
N ASN A 392 10.67 -2.26 -14.94
CA ASN A 392 10.63 -0.99 -14.22
C ASN A 392 10.75 -1.17 -12.71
N SER A 393 10.46 -2.38 -12.18
CA SER A 393 10.64 -2.69 -10.75
C SER A 393 12.11 -2.52 -10.31
N LYS A 394 13.05 -2.77 -11.24
CA LYS A 394 14.50 -2.81 -10.99
C LYS A 394 14.90 -3.83 -9.91
N GLU A 395 14.00 -4.75 -9.63
CA GLU A 395 14.18 -5.86 -8.70
C GLU A 395 14.61 -7.11 -9.48
N PRO A 396 15.27 -8.07 -8.82
CA PRO A 396 15.55 -9.34 -9.46
C PRO A 396 14.24 -10.09 -9.74
N ILE A 397 14.19 -10.85 -10.83
CA ILE A 397 13.07 -11.76 -11.17
C ILE A 397 13.40 -13.22 -10.86
N TYR A 398 14.63 -13.49 -10.43
CA TYR A 398 15.15 -14.83 -10.18
C TYR A 398 16.02 -14.81 -8.94
N PHE A 399 15.89 -15.85 -8.11
CA PHE A 399 16.72 -16.10 -6.94
C PHE A 399 16.75 -17.60 -6.62
N ASP A 400 17.94 -18.19 -6.65
CA ASP A 400 18.14 -19.64 -6.53
C ASP A 400 18.34 -20.15 -5.10
N GLN A 401 18.38 -19.25 -4.12
CA GLN A 401 18.65 -19.58 -2.71
C GLN A 401 17.49 -19.22 -1.77
N SER A 402 16.26 -19.20 -2.29
CA SER A 402 15.07 -18.93 -1.49
C SER A 402 14.83 -20.04 -0.46
N ASP A 403 14.67 -19.65 0.81
CA ASP A 403 14.21 -20.55 1.87
C ASP A 403 12.68 -20.42 2.10
N TYR A 404 12.01 -19.47 1.43
CA TYR A 404 10.63 -19.08 1.70
C TYR A 404 9.79 -18.89 0.41
N PRO A 405 8.59 -19.49 0.30
CA PRO A 405 7.74 -19.28 -0.87
C PRO A 405 6.95 -17.96 -0.82
N GLY A 406 6.39 -17.55 -1.96
CA GLY A 406 5.41 -16.47 -2.05
C GLY A 406 5.99 -15.07 -1.82
N GLY A 407 5.30 -14.21 -1.06
CA GLY A 407 5.74 -12.82 -0.83
C GLY A 407 7.09 -12.65 -0.12
N HIS A 408 7.67 -13.74 0.39
CA HIS A 408 9.02 -13.80 0.98
C HIS A 408 10.03 -14.49 0.06
N PHE A 409 9.75 -14.57 -1.25
CA PHE A 409 10.58 -15.31 -2.21
C PHE A 409 12.06 -14.94 -2.17
N PHE A 410 12.39 -13.66 -2.05
CA PHE A 410 13.77 -13.16 -2.04
C PHE A 410 14.45 -13.25 -0.68
N PHE A 411 13.99 -14.13 0.22
CA PHE A 411 14.54 -14.26 1.56
C PHE A 411 15.27 -15.60 1.73
N CYS A 412 16.34 -15.58 2.51
CA CYS A 412 17.08 -16.78 2.91
C CYS A 412 17.62 -16.67 4.33
N ASP A 413 17.94 -17.81 4.92
CA ASP A 413 18.64 -17.92 6.20
C ASP A 413 20.14 -18.13 5.96
N LEU A 414 20.96 -17.64 6.90
CA LEU A 414 22.41 -17.82 6.90
C LEU A 414 22.88 -18.36 8.25
N LYS A 415 23.52 -19.53 8.24
CA LYS A 415 24.14 -20.15 9.41
C LYS A 415 25.31 -19.30 9.93
N PRO A 416 25.73 -19.51 11.20
CA PRO A 416 26.91 -18.86 11.74
C PRO A 416 28.13 -18.95 10.82
N ASN A 417 28.75 -17.82 10.50
CA ASN A 417 29.93 -17.73 9.62
C ASN A 417 29.75 -18.30 8.20
N GLU A 418 28.53 -18.59 7.77
CA GLU A 418 28.27 -19.15 6.45
C GLU A 418 28.62 -18.16 5.35
N THR A 419 29.22 -18.69 4.27
CA THR A 419 29.35 -17.99 3.00
C THR A 419 28.48 -18.71 1.99
N LYS A 420 27.55 -17.98 1.39
CA LYS A 420 26.55 -18.50 0.45
C LYS A 420 26.68 -17.73 -0.86
N GLN A 421 26.84 -18.44 -1.97
CA GLN A 421 26.77 -17.86 -3.30
C GLN A 421 25.31 -17.88 -3.76
N VAL A 422 24.85 -16.78 -4.33
CA VAL A 422 23.50 -16.60 -4.85
C VAL A 422 23.55 -16.10 -6.29
N HIS A 423 22.51 -16.41 -7.04
CA HIS A 423 22.35 -15.98 -8.42
C HIS A 423 21.06 -15.18 -8.57
N LEU A 424 21.18 -14.01 -9.19
CA LEU A 424 20.08 -13.09 -9.43
C LEU A 424 19.97 -12.78 -10.93
N ILE A 425 18.75 -12.59 -11.43
CA ILE A 425 18.52 -12.19 -12.83
C ILE A 425 17.68 -10.93 -12.86
N TYR A 426 18.10 -9.97 -13.68
CA TYR A 426 17.39 -8.72 -13.92
C TYR A 426 17.10 -8.55 -15.41
N LEU A 427 16.03 -7.81 -15.70
CA LEU A 427 15.75 -7.30 -17.03
C LEU A 427 16.21 -5.85 -17.10
N LEU A 428 17.21 -5.55 -17.93
CA LEU A 428 17.81 -4.23 -18.04
C LEU A 428 17.63 -3.65 -19.43
N ASP A 429 17.52 -2.33 -19.50
CA ASP A 429 17.45 -1.62 -20.77
C ASP A 429 18.82 -1.57 -21.45
N GLU A 430 18.88 -2.05 -22.69
CA GLU A 430 20.14 -2.14 -23.45
C GLU A 430 20.83 -0.78 -23.58
N ASP A 431 20.05 0.28 -23.79
CA ASP A 431 20.58 1.65 -23.96
C ASP A 431 20.96 2.33 -22.64
N TYR A 432 20.62 1.76 -21.48
CA TYR A 432 20.97 2.29 -20.15
C TYR A 432 22.01 1.45 -19.39
N LEU A 433 22.52 0.36 -19.97
CA LEU A 433 23.48 -0.54 -19.31
C LEU A 433 24.73 0.17 -18.76
N ASP A 434 25.25 1.17 -19.48
CA ASP A 434 26.47 1.88 -19.06
C ASP A 434 26.26 2.76 -17.81
N TYR A 435 24.99 3.01 -17.46
CA TYR A 435 24.56 3.77 -16.28
C TYR A 435 24.06 2.86 -15.15
N ALA A 436 24.06 1.54 -15.33
CA ALA A 436 23.43 0.61 -14.40
C ALA A 436 24.38 0.20 -13.25
N TYR A 437 23.86 0.29 -12.03
CA TYR A 437 24.54 -0.11 -10.80
C TYR A 437 23.66 -1.05 -9.99
N ILE A 438 24.24 -2.09 -9.42
CA ILE A 438 23.62 -2.89 -8.35
C ILE A 438 23.73 -2.10 -7.06
N SER A 439 22.64 -2.00 -6.31
CA SER A 439 22.58 -1.29 -5.04
C SER A 439 21.91 -2.12 -3.94
N ASP A 440 22.49 -2.08 -2.75
CA ASP A 440 21.99 -2.75 -1.55
C ASP A 440 20.71 -2.14 -0.96
N LYS A 441 20.12 -1.10 -1.59
CA LYS A 441 18.90 -0.43 -1.12
C LYS A 441 17.64 -1.30 -1.02
N GLY A 442 17.66 -2.49 -1.63
CA GLY A 442 16.61 -3.51 -1.44
C GLY A 442 17.02 -4.61 -0.47
N MET A 443 18.27 -4.68 -0.02
CA MET A 443 18.68 -5.73 0.91
C MET A 443 18.28 -5.39 2.34
N SER A 444 17.86 -6.39 3.12
CA SER A 444 17.39 -6.18 4.49
C SER A 444 17.61 -7.39 5.39
N ILE A 445 17.50 -7.17 6.71
CA ILE A 445 17.37 -8.24 7.71
C ILE A 445 16.13 -7.88 8.53
N GLN A 446 15.12 -8.74 8.59
CA GLN A 446 13.99 -8.49 9.49
C GLN A 446 14.41 -8.74 10.95
N GLY A 447 14.61 -7.64 11.68
CA GLY A 447 14.69 -7.62 13.14
C GLY A 447 13.92 -6.41 13.66
N ASN A 448 12.82 -6.66 14.37
CA ASN A 448 12.03 -5.71 15.18
C ASN A 448 12.24 -4.19 14.93
N GLY A 449 11.47 -3.63 14.00
CA GLY A 449 11.14 -2.20 13.98
C GLY A 449 12.18 -1.30 13.28
N ASN A 450 11.65 -0.32 12.54
CA ASN A 450 12.31 0.82 11.89
C ASN A 450 13.79 1.06 12.29
N GLU A 451 14.72 0.45 11.56
CA GLU A 451 16.15 0.65 11.77
C GLU A 451 16.80 1.16 10.47
N TYR A 452 17.58 2.24 10.62
CA TYR A 452 18.07 3.12 9.54
C TYR A 452 18.98 2.37 8.56
N ILE A 453 18.52 2.23 7.32
CA ILE A 453 19.35 1.86 6.17
C ILE A 453 20.29 3.05 5.88
N ASN A 454 21.57 2.78 5.62
CA ASN A 454 22.52 3.75 5.08
C ASN A 454 21.85 4.60 3.97
N ASN A 455 21.69 5.91 4.19
CA ASN A 455 20.91 6.80 3.31
C ASN A 455 21.39 6.75 1.84
N PHE A 456 22.69 6.54 1.63
CA PHE A 456 23.26 6.45 0.29
C PHE A 456 23.20 5.05 -0.29
N GLY A 457 23.34 3.99 0.52
CA GLY A 457 23.56 2.63 0.04
C GLY A 457 24.92 2.45 -0.62
N SER A 458 25.20 1.24 -1.07
CA SER A 458 26.43 0.86 -1.80
C SER A 458 26.11 0.65 -3.27
N TYR A 459 27.05 0.94 -4.17
CA TYR A 459 26.85 0.85 -5.62
C TYR A 459 27.98 0.12 -6.32
N VAL A 460 27.66 -0.96 -7.03
CA VAL A 460 28.62 -1.70 -7.88
C VAL A 460 28.21 -1.56 -9.33
N LYS A 461 29.14 -1.13 -10.19
CA LYS A 461 28.86 -0.95 -11.62
C LYS A 461 28.67 -2.31 -12.31
N ILE A 462 27.65 -2.41 -13.16
CA ILE A 462 27.32 -3.65 -13.89
C ILE A 462 28.16 -3.83 -15.15
N LYS A 463 28.59 -2.74 -15.78
CA LYS A 463 29.33 -2.74 -17.05
C LYS A 463 30.40 -1.67 -17.12
#